data_AF-A0A954X8N0-F1
#
_entry.id   AF-A0A954X8N0-F1
#
_cell.length_a   1.000
_cell.length_b   1.000
_cell.length_c   1.000
_cell.angle_alpha   90.00
_cell.angle_beta   90.00
_cell.angle_gamma   90.00
#
_symmetry.space_group_name_H-M   'P 1'
#
loop_
_entity.id
_entity.type
_entity.pdbx_description
1 polymer ?
#
loop_
_entity_poly.entity_id
_entity_poly.type
_entity_poly.pdbx_seq_one_letter_code
_entity_poly.pdbx_strand_id
1 'polypeptide(L)'
;MVCKRWLLASWIVMAVAIGRTDIALGQQVTLGTPMQRLNDSFYESFGFNWGFRSNRPGGLFFHNGGAGQAVPPFGNFNPNSQAGFGFGGNGWHFGFSGGAGSSRSIISETPYVTVPNGGFGYVGNQSLRPFVTGVVPVVGDGSRTMLDERLRRLAEDGSQDSRDYRGETLPDEAAAGDDAPLSLGPQTPSSAEQSDLSVAEIRRQQQAAETAMSAEIDRLVARAKLAEAEGKRAVARIHLEQAARRASGEQRQRLLEKISELRRAAE
;
A
#
# COMPACT_ATOMS: atom_id res chain seq x y z
N MET A 1 76.62 1.97 -53.83
CA MET A 1 76.35 1.79 -52.38
C MET A 1 74.98 2.31 -51.90
N VAL A 2 74.21 3.04 -52.72
CA VAL A 2 72.93 3.63 -52.31
C VAL A 2 71.79 2.60 -52.15
N CYS A 3 71.77 1.56 -52.99
CA CYS A 3 70.68 0.55 -53.00
C CYS A 3 70.60 -0.30 -51.71
N LYS A 4 71.74 -0.56 -51.06
CA LYS A 4 71.82 -1.40 -49.84
C LYS A 4 71.29 -0.68 -48.59
N ARG A 5 71.36 0.65 -48.54
CA ARG A 5 70.86 1.47 -47.41
C ARG A 5 69.34 1.60 -47.40
N TRP A 6 68.71 1.62 -48.58
CA TRP A 6 67.25 1.67 -48.70
C TRP A 6 66.57 0.34 -48.36
N LEU A 7 67.19 -0.79 -48.74
CA LEU A 7 66.70 -2.12 -48.34
C LEU A 7 66.76 -2.33 -46.82
N LEU A 8 67.84 -1.88 -46.17
CA LEU A 8 68.00 -2.02 -44.72
C LEU A 8 67.01 -1.12 -43.94
N ALA A 9 66.73 0.09 -44.42
CA ALA A 9 65.72 0.97 -43.83
C ALA A 9 64.31 0.39 -43.95
N SER A 10 63.97 -0.21 -45.10
CA SER A 10 62.66 -0.86 -45.30
C SER A 10 62.45 -2.07 -44.38
N TRP A 11 63.50 -2.87 -44.16
CA TRP A 11 63.45 -4.00 -43.23
C TRP A 11 63.28 -3.56 -41.78
N ILE A 12 63.91 -2.47 -41.37
CA ILE A 12 63.76 -1.93 -40.01
C ILE A 12 62.34 -1.39 -39.80
N VAL A 13 61.77 -0.66 -40.77
CA VAL A 13 60.39 -0.15 -40.67
C VAL A 13 59.38 -1.30 -40.62
N MET A 14 59.59 -2.35 -41.43
CA MET A 14 58.72 -3.53 -41.43
C MET A 14 58.84 -4.34 -40.13
N ALA A 15 60.05 -4.47 -39.57
CA ALA A 15 60.25 -5.13 -38.27
C ALA A 15 59.60 -4.36 -37.10
N VAL A 16 59.63 -3.01 -37.14
CA VAL A 16 58.95 -2.16 -36.15
C VAL A 16 57.43 -2.22 -36.30
N ALA A 17 56.91 -2.36 -37.52
CA ALA A 17 55.47 -2.50 -37.77
C ALA A 17 54.92 -3.85 -37.33
N ILE A 18 55.70 -4.94 -37.45
CA ILE A 18 55.30 -6.29 -37.01
C ILE A 18 55.45 -6.44 -35.48
N GLY A 19 56.40 -5.74 -34.85
CA GLY A 19 56.62 -5.79 -33.40
C GLY A 19 55.61 -5.02 -32.53
N ARG A 20 54.58 -4.39 -33.13
CA ARG A 20 53.57 -3.57 -32.43
C ARG A 20 52.14 -4.07 -32.62
N THR A 21 51.94 -5.37 -32.77
CA THR A 21 50.60 -5.96 -32.59
C THR A 21 50.39 -6.26 -31.11
N ASP A 22 50.18 -5.22 -30.31
CA ASP A 22 49.58 -5.40 -28.99
C ASP A 22 48.13 -5.85 -29.21
N ILE A 23 47.92 -7.16 -29.23
CA ILE A 23 46.58 -7.74 -29.17
C ILE A 23 46.08 -7.43 -27.76
N ALA A 24 45.40 -6.30 -27.60
CA ALA A 24 44.67 -5.97 -26.39
C ALA A 24 43.49 -6.94 -26.27
N LEU A 25 43.77 -8.13 -25.72
CA LEU A 25 42.76 -9.03 -25.19
C LEU A 25 42.18 -8.35 -23.95
N GLY A 26 41.29 -7.38 -24.16
CA GLY A 26 40.48 -6.84 -23.08
C GLY A 26 39.65 -7.98 -22.51
N GLN A 27 40.05 -8.52 -21.37
CA GLN A 27 39.28 -9.53 -20.67
C GLN A 27 37.91 -8.92 -20.34
N GLN A 28 36.84 -9.50 -20.88
CA GLN A 28 35.46 -9.10 -20.60
C GLN A 28 34.82 -10.13 -19.69
N VAL A 29 33.98 -9.65 -18.76
CA VAL A 29 33.23 -10.50 -17.82
C VAL A 29 31.76 -10.15 -17.93
N THR A 30 30.91 -11.16 -18.17
CA THR A 30 29.46 -11.02 -18.09
C THR A 30 29.01 -11.36 -16.66
N LEU A 31 28.46 -10.39 -15.96
CA LEU A 31 27.96 -10.51 -14.60
C LEU A 31 26.43 -10.63 -14.65
N GLY A 32 25.88 -11.70 -14.10
CA GLY A 32 24.43 -11.89 -13.94
C GLY A 32 24.08 -11.99 -12.46
N THR A 33 23.10 -11.21 -11.98
CA THR A 33 22.66 -11.26 -10.58
C THR A 33 21.22 -11.75 -10.51
N PRO A 34 20.96 -13.04 -10.29
CA PRO A 34 19.59 -13.55 -10.22
C PRO A 34 18.89 -13.03 -8.97
N MET A 35 17.70 -12.44 -9.14
CA MET A 35 16.79 -12.05 -8.08
C MET A 35 15.50 -12.84 -8.21
N GLN A 36 15.10 -13.50 -7.12
CA GLN A 36 13.82 -14.19 -7.02
C GLN A 36 13.02 -13.61 -5.85
N ARG A 37 11.78 -13.22 -6.11
CA ARG A 37 10.82 -12.78 -5.10
C ARG A 37 9.62 -13.71 -5.14
N LEU A 38 9.39 -14.42 -4.04
CA LEU A 38 8.17 -15.20 -3.82
C LEU A 38 7.30 -14.43 -2.83
N ASN A 39 6.07 -14.13 -3.23
CA ASN A 39 5.05 -13.64 -2.31
C ASN A 39 3.91 -14.65 -2.29
N ASP A 40 3.51 -15.07 -1.10
CA ASP A 40 2.27 -15.79 -0.87
C ASP A 40 1.44 -14.97 0.11
N SER A 41 0.14 -14.91 -0.14
CA SER A 41 -0.81 -14.20 0.70
C SER A 41 -2.11 -14.98 0.71
N PHE A 42 -2.71 -15.04 1.89
CA PHE A 42 -3.94 -15.77 2.12
C PHE A 42 -4.82 -14.93 3.03
N TYR A 43 -6.12 -14.95 2.78
CA TYR A 43 -7.09 -14.39 3.68
C TYR A 43 -8.28 -15.34 3.86
N GLU A 44 -8.83 -15.29 5.07
CA GLU A 44 -10.14 -15.78 5.42
C GLU A 44 -10.86 -14.66 6.15
N SER A 45 -12.10 -14.40 5.75
CA SER A 45 -12.98 -13.43 6.39
C SER A 45 -14.29 -14.12 6.71
N PHE A 46 -14.71 -14.03 7.97
CA PHE A 46 -16.03 -14.46 8.40
C PHE A 46 -16.72 -13.30 9.09
N GLY A 47 -17.96 -13.04 8.69
CA GLY A 47 -18.81 -12.00 9.23
C GLY A 47 -20.09 -12.61 9.77
N PHE A 48 -20.52 -12.11 10.93
CA PHE A 48 -21.83 -12.41 11.48
C PHE A 48 -22.57 -11.10 11.74
N ASN A 49 -23.81 -11.02 11.29
CA ASN A 49 -24.68 -9.86 11.43
C ASN A 49 -26.00 -10.32 12.04
N TRP A 50 -26.52 -9.55 12.97
CA TRP A 50 -27.85 -9.79 13.51
C TRP A 50 -28.51 -8.48 13.93
N GLY A 51 -29.82 -8.47 13.96
CA GLY A 51 -30.57 -7.30 14.40
C GLY A 51 -31.97 -7.65 14.85
N PHE A 52 -32.48 -6.79 15.70
CA PHE A 52 -33.84 -6.77 16.20
C PHE A 52 -34.36 -5.33 16.18
N ARG A 53 -35.53 -5.11 15.63
CA ARG A 53 -36.25 -3.83 15.65
C ARG A 53 -37.69 -4.10 15.99
N SER A 54 -38.18 -3.48 17.06
CA SER A 54 -39.60 -3.51 17.37
C SER A 54 -40.40 -2.72 16.33
N ASN A 55 -41.49 -3.30 15.84
CA ASN A 55 -42.41 -2.65 14.90
C ASN A 55 -43.35 -1.62 15.54
N ARG A 56 -43.21 -1.34 16.85
CA ARG A 56 -44.03 -0.34 17.55
C ARG A 56 -43.38 1.05 17.46
N PRO A 57 -44.17 2.14 17.35
CA PRO A 57 -43.65 3.50 17.47
C PRO A 57 -42.88 3.67 18.78
N GLY A 58 -41.62 4.10 18.71
CA GLY A 58 -40.75 4.24 19.88
C GLY A 58 -40.18 2.94 20.45
N GLY A 59 -40.30 1.82 19.73
CA GLY A 59 -39.83 0.51 20.20
C GLY A 59 -38.32 0.33 20.20
N LEU A 60 -37.85 -0.62 21.01
CA LEU A 60 -36.43 -0.98 21.15
C LEU A 60 -35.86 -1.51 19.83
N PHE A 61 -34.64 -1.10 19.53
CA PHE A 61 -33.87 -1.60 18.40
C PHE A 61 -32.45 -1.95 18.85
N PHE A 62 -31.97 -3.09 18.37
CA PHE A 62 -30.60 -3.57 18.51
C PHE A 62 -30.14 -3.97 17.13
N HIS A 63 -29.02 -3.43 16.67
CA HIS A 63 -28.42 -3.89 15.44
C HIS A 63 -26.95 -4.15 15.71
N ASN A 64 -26.50 -5.35 15.39
CA ASN A 64 -25.11 -5.64 15.17
C ASN A 64 -24.95 -5.71 13.65
N GLY A 65 -24.71 -4.52 13.07
CA GLY A 65 -24.24 -4.42 11.70
C GLY A 65 -22.86 -5.05 11.69
N GLY A 66 -22.79 -6.36 11.46
CA GLY A 66 -21.63 -7.20 11.68
C GLY A 66 -20.36 -6.43 11.38
N ALA A 67 -19.48 -6.32 12.38
CA ALA A 67 -18.24 -5.54 12.34
C ALA A 67 -17.72 -5.51 10.90
N GLY A 68 -17.89 -4.37 10.22
CA GLY A 68 -17.83 -4.26 8.76
C GLY A 68 -16.78 -5.22 8.24
N GLN A 69 -17.26 -6.32 7.64
CA GLN A 69 -16.52 -7.55 7.29
C GLN A 69 -15.08 -7.51 7.78
N ALA A 70 -14.76 -8.05 8.96
CA ALA A 70 -13.44 -7.94 9.58
C ALA A 70 -12.33 -8.03 8.52
N VAL A 71 -11.86 -6.87 8.03
CA VAL A 71 -11.05 -6.78 6.84
C VAL A 71 -9.74 -7.41 7.25
N PRO A 72 -9.38 -8.59 6.71
CA PRO A 72 -8.15 -9.24 7.09
C PRO A 72 -7.01 -8.25 6.88
N PRO A 73 -6.16 -8.00 7.89
CA PRO A 73 -5.09 -7.01 7.77
C PRO A 73 -4.03 -7.40 6.73
N PHE A 74 -4.13 -8.61 6.17
CA PHE A 74 -3.22 -9.17 5.18
C PHE A 74 -4.01 -10.00 4.15
N GLY A 75 -3.42 -10.26 2.99
CA GLY A 75 -4.00 -11.20 2.01
C GLY A 75 -4.72 -10.58 0.80
N ASN A 76 -4.61 -9.27 0.59
CA ASN A 76 -5.28 -8.57 -0.52
C ASN A 76 -6.79 -8.88 -0.54
N PHE A 77 -7.43 -8.73 0.62
CA PHE A 77 -8.84 -8.99 0.81
C PHE A 77 -9.70 -8.25 -0.20
N ASN A 78 -10.61 -8.98 -0.84
CA ASN A 78 -11.61 -8.40 -1.72
C ASN A 78 -13.00 -8.50 -1.06
N PRO A 79 -13.62 -7.36 -0.69
CA PRO A 79 -14.93 -7.36 -0.03
C PRO A 79 -16.05 -7.90 -0.93
N ASN A 80 -15.88 -7.86 -2.26
CA ASN A 80 -16.87 -8.31 -3.24
C ASN A 80 -16.80 -9.81 -3.55
N SER A 81 -15.80 -10.55 -3.06
CA SER A 81 -15.68 -12.00 -3.28
C SER A 81 -16.23 -12.85 -2.13
N GLN A 82 -17.00 -12.25 -1.22
CA GLN A 82 -17.64 -12.97 -0.11
C GLN A 82 -19.01 -13.52 -0.51
N ALA A 83 -19.27 -14.74 -0.08
CA ALA A 83 -20.59 -15.34 -0.11
C ALA A 83 -21.28 -15.12 1.24
N GLY A 84 -22.54 -14.70 1.21
CA GLY A 84 -23.33 -14.56 2.41
C GLY A 84 -24.69 -15.23 2.28
N PHE A 85 -25.19 -15.76 3.39
CA PHE A 85 -26.57 -16.19 3.52
C PHE A 85 -27.19 -15.50 4.72
N GLY A 86 -28.48 -15.17 4.63
CA GLY A 86 -29.19 -14.56 5.73
C GLY A 86 -30.66 -14.93 5.71
N PHE A 87 -31.26 -14.90 6.89
CA PHE A 87 -32.67 -15.12 7.10
C PHE A 87 -33.18 -14.07 8.08
N GLY A 88 -34.42 -13.63 7.88
CA GLY A 88 -34.99 -12.56 8.68
C GLY A 88 -36.49 -12.49 8.52
N GLY A 89 -37.12 -11.82 9.47
CA GLY A 89 -38.55 -11.64 9.54
C GLY A 89 -38.90 -10.26 10.06
N ASN A 90 -40.17 -10.09 10.42
CA ASN A 90 -40.71 -8.80 10.83
C ASN A 90 -40.04 -8.31 12.13
N GLY A 91 -39.05 -7.42 11.97
CA GLY A 91 -38.29 -6.86 13.08
C GLY A 91 -37.09 -7.68 13.54
N TRP A 92 -36.61 -8.67 12.79
CA TRP A 92 -35.36 -9.36 13.13
C TRP A 92 -34.63 -9.92 11.90
N HIS A 93 -33.32 -10.02 11.97
CA HIS A 93 -32.51 -10.66 10.93
C HIS A 93 -31.25 -11.30 11.51
N PHE A 94 -30.80 -12.36 10.85
CA PHE A 94 -29.52 -13.01 11.06
C PHE A 94 -28.85 -13.25 9.72
N GLY A 95 -27.57 -12.95 9.62
CA GLY A 95 -26.78 -13.11 8.42
C GLY A 95 -25.38 -13.62 8.75
N PHE A 96 -24.89 -14.52 7.91
CA PHE A 96 -23.52 -15.00 7.94
C PHE A 96 -22.89 -14.71 6.58
N SER A 97 -21.65 -14.24 6.57
CA SER A 97 -20.86 -14.04 5.35
C SER A 97 -19.48 -14.64 5.53
N GLY A 98 -18.95 -15.23 4.47
CA GLY A 98 -17.65 -15.87 4.44
C GLY A 98 -16.96 -15.62 3.11
N GLY A 99 -15.64 -15.46 3.15
CA GLY A 99 -14.81 -15.30 1.96
C GLY A 99 -13.41 -15.80 2.25
N ALA A 100 -12.80 -16.40 1.24
CA ALA A 100 -11.41 -16.83 1.32
C ALA A 100 -10.72 -16.57 -0.02
N GLY A 101 -9.43 -16.30 0.03
CA GLY A 101 -8.63 -16.11 -1.17
C GLY A 101 -7.16 -16.34 -0.91
N SER A 102 -6.45 -16.76 -1.96
CA SER A 102 -5.00 -16.91 -1.96
C SER A 102 -4.43 -16.23 -3.20
N SER A 103 -3.34 -15.49 -3.03
CA SER A 103 -2.56 -14.93 -4.13
C SER A 103 -1.10 -15.30 -3.95
N ARG A 104 -0.56 -15.97 -4.96
CA ARG A 104 0.85 -16.40 -5.04
C ARG A 104 1.49 -15.76 -6.25
N SER A 105 2.57 -15.03 -6.04
CA SER A 105 3.36 -14.42 -7.12
C SER A 105 4.81 -14.86 -7.02
N ILE A 106 5.40 -15.27 -8.14
CA ILE A 106 6.82 -15.54 -8.28
C ILE A 106 7.36 -14.57 -9.33
N ILE A 107 8.34 -13.76 -8.94
CA ILE A 107 9.05 -12.86 -9.85
C ILE A 107 10.51 -13.33 -9.87
N SER A 108 11.01 -13.72 -11.04
CA SER A 108 12.41 -14.09 -11.24
C SER A 108 12.99 -13.18 -12.30
N GLU A 109 13.97 -12.37 -11.93
CA GLU A 109 14.65 -11.41 -12.81
C GLU A 109 16.16 -11.59 -12.68
N THR A 110 16.86 -11.71 -13.80
CA THR A 110 18.33 -11.84 -13.82
C THR A 110 18.89 -10.78 -14.75
N PRO A 111 19.20 -9.56 -14.25
CA PRO A 111 19.93 -8.59 -15.02
C PRO A 111 21.35 -9.09 -15.34
N TYR A 112 21.79 -8.85 -16.57
CA TYR A 112 23.15 -9.15 -17.03
C TYR A 112 23.85 -7.87 -17.48
N VAL A 113 25.15 -7.75 -17.19
CA VAL A 113 26.00 -6.66 -17.67
C VAL A 113 27.36 -7.22 -18.09
N THR A 114 27.81 -6.88 -19.29
CA THR A 114 29.15 -7.23 -19.76
C THR A 114 30.07 -6.02 -19.57
N VAL A 115 31.11 -6.17 -18.76
CA VAL A 115 32.08 -5.12 -18.48
C VAL A 115 33.50 -5.56 -18.86
N PRO A 116 34.34 -4.65 -19.40
CA PRO A 116 35.77 -4.92 -19.51
C PRO A 116 36.40 -4.98 -18.11
N ASN A 117 37.56 -5.65 -17.99
CA ASN A 117 38.30 -5.71 -16.73
C ASN A 117 38.65 -4.30 -16.24
N GLY A 118 38.26 -3.97 -15.01
CA GLY A 118 38.41 -2.64 -14.41
C GLY A 118 37.35 -1.61 -14.84
N GLY A 119 36.40 -1.98 -15.70
CA GLY A 119 35.28 -1.13 -16.12
C GLY A 119 34.09 -1.16 -15.14
N PHE A 120 33.35 -0.05 -15.06
CA PHE A 120 32.07 0.01 -14.36
C PHE A 120 30.92 -0.18 -15.35
N GLY A 121 29.87 -0.90 -14.94
CA GLY A 121 28.66 -1.10 -15.71
C GLY A 121 27.44 -1.09 -14.79
N TYR A 122 26.33 -0.55 -15.28
CA TYR A 122 25.07 -0.49 -14.57
C TYR A 122 23.95 -1.02 -15.47
N VAL A 123 23.10 -1.88 -14.90
CA VAL A 123 21.89 -2.39 -15.53
C VAL A 123 20.75 -2.22 -14.53
N GLY A 124 19.68 -1.56 -14.95
CA GLY A 124 18.53 -1.31 -14.10
C GLY A 124 17.29 -1.02 -14.95
N ASN A 125 16.20 -1.68 -14.63
CA ASN A 125 14.88 -1.38 -15.16
C ASN A 125 14.16 -0.48 -14.14
N GLN A 126 14.34 0.85 -14.25
CA GLN A 126 13.79 1.82 -13.31
C GLN A 126 12.92 2.84 -14.04
N SER A 127 11.79 3.19 -13.42
CA SER A 127 10.95 4.32 -13.87
C SER A 127 11.32 5.56 -13.05
N LEU A 128 11.80 6.60 -13.72
CA LEU A 128 12.08 7.90 -13.12
C LEU A 128 10.76 8.65 -12.90
N ARG A 129 10.32 8.75 -11.64
CA ARG A 129 9.16 9.55 -11.25
C ARG A 129 9.63 10.89 -10.70
N PRO A 130 9.50 12.01 -11.43
CA PRO A 130 9.86 13.32 -10.90
C PRO A 130 8.89 13.69 -9.78
N PHE A 131 9.42 14.31 -8.72
CA PHE A 131 8.63 14.90 -7.65
C PHE A 131 9.03 16.37 -7.46
N VAL A 132 8.09 17.20 -6.99
CA VAL A 132 8.36 18.62 -6.72
C VAL A 132 9.32 18.69 -5.53
N THR A 133 10.55 19.17 -5.75
CA THR A 133 11.58 19.30 -4.72
C THR A 133 11.51 20.62 -3.95
N GLY A 134 10.74 21.59 -4.45
CA GLY A 134 10.50 22.86 -3.79
C GLY A 134 9.44 23.68 -4.50
N VAL A 135 8.63 24.41 -3.73
CA VAL A 135 7.80 25.49 -4.24
C VAL A 135 8.58 26.77 -4.02
N VAL A 136 8.90 27.50 -5.09
CA VAL A 136 9.47 28.85 -4.97
C VAL A 136 8.28 29.81 -4.92
N PRO A 137 7.94 30.40 -3.76
CA PRO A 137 6.90 31.41 -3.71
C PRO A 137 7.40 32.66 -4.42
N VAL A 138 6.73 33.07 -5.50
CA VAL A 138 6.94 34.39 -6.10
C VAL A 138 6.18 35.39 -5.22
N VAL A 139 6.86 36.00 -4.26
CA VAL A 139 6.33 37.14 -3.52
C VAL A 139 6.70 38.41 -4.29
N GLY A 140 5.82 38.84 -5.22
CA GLY A 140 6.02 40.07 -5.98
C GLY A 140 5.15 40.19 -7.24
N ASP A 141 4.16 41.07 -7.14
CA ASP A 141 3.37 41.75 -8.19
C ASP A 141 2.87 40.95 -9.43
N GLY A 142 1.63 40.46 -9.33
CA GLY A 142 0.65 40.68 -10.40
C GLY A 142 0.62 39.74 -11.62
N SER A 143 1.27 38.58 -11.63
CA SER A 143 1.02 37.61 -12.72
C SER A 143 -0.30 36.90 -12.49
N ARG A 144 -1.38 37.43 -13.10
CA ARG A 144 -2.72 36.82 -13.18
C ARG A 144 -2.60 35.31 -13.38
N THR A 145 -2.98 34.55 -12.35
CA THR A 145 -2.90 33.10 -12.41
C THR A 145 -4.13 32.53 -13.13
N MET A 146 -4.02 31.31 -13.65
CA MET A 146 -5.17 30.59 -14.22
C MET A 146 -6.35 30.46 -13.24
N LEU A 147 -6.08 30.53 -11.94
CA LEU A 147 -7.10 30.53 -10.89
C LEU A 147 -7.89 31.84 -10.88
N ASP A 148 -7.22 32.98 -11.05
CA ASP A 148 -7.87 34.31 -11.09
C ASP A 148 -8.79 34.41 -12.32
N GLU A 149 -8.35 33.89 -13.46
CA GLU A 149 -9.15 33.81 -14.69
C GLU A 149 -10.39 32.93 -14.49
N ARG A 150 -10.26 31.80 -13.79
CA ARG A 150 -11.39 30.88 -13.51
C ARG A 150 -12.37 31.46 -12.50
N LEU A 151 -11.89 32.10 -11.43
CA LEU A 151 -12.74 32.77 -10.45
C LEU A 151 -13.54 33.90 -11.10
N ARG A 152 -12.92 34.62 -12.04
CA ARG A 152 -13.61 35.64 -12.82
C ARG A 152 -14.71 35.07 -13.71
N ARG A 153 -14.45 33.97 -14.43
CA ARG A 153 -15.48 33.30 -15.24
C ARG A 153 -16.65 32.79 -14.41
N LEU A 154 -16.37 32.20 -13.25
CA LEU A 154 -17.42 31.77 -12.32
C LEU A 154 -18.24 32.94 -11.77
N ALA A 155 -17.62 34.08 -11.54
CA ALA A 155 -18.34 35.31 -11.15
C ALA A 155 -19.21 35.85 -12.29
N GLU A 156 -18.78 35.69 -13.54
CA GLU A 156 -19.55 36.09 -14.73
C GLU A 156 -20.72 35.10 -15.00
N ASP A 157 -20.50 33.79 -14.93
CA ASP A 157 -21.52 32.74 -15.15
C ASP A 157 -22.57 32.68 -14.03
N GLY A 158 -22.19 32.97 -12.77
CA GLY A 158 -23.12 32.96 -11.63
C GLY A 158 -24.24 34.01 -11.70
N SER A 159 -24.18 34.94 -12.67
CA SER A 159 -25.18 36.00 -12.85
C SER A 159 -26.32 35.67 -13.82
N GLN A 160 -26.22 34.58 -14.60
CA GLN A 160 -27.23 34.22 -15.62
C GLN A 160 -28.20 33.09 -15.19
N ASP A 161 -27.85 32.28 -14.19
CA ASP A 161 -28.56 31.01 -13.90
C ASP A 161 -29.78 31.14 -12.96
N SER A 162 -30.31 32.36 -12.75
CA SER A 162 -31.43 32.62 -11.83
C SER A 162 -32.72 33.15 -12.49
N ARG A 163 -32.81 33.17 -13.83
CA ARG A 163 -33.98 33.75 -14.53
C ARG A 163 -34.82 32.83 -15.42
N ASP A 164 -34.39 31.61 -15.74
CA ASP A 164 -35.10 30.76 -16.72
C ASP A 164 -35.43 29.34 -16.23
N TYR A 165 -36.20 29.24 -15.14
CA TYR A 165 -37.03 28.05 -14.90
C TYR A 165 -38.51 28.45 -14.82
N ARG A 166 -39.06 28.85 -15.98
CA ARG A 166 -40.50 28.94 -16.22
C ARG A 166 -40.90 27.68 -16.99
N GLY A 167 -41.73 26.85 -16.36
CA GLY A 167 -42.07 25.52 -16.83
C GLY A 167 -42.68 25.51 -18.24
N GLU A 168 -42.23 24.55 -19.04
CA GLU A 168 -42.87 24.15 -20.27
C GLU A 168 -43.10 22.63 -20.26
N THR A 169 -44.36 22.29 -20.52
CA THR A 169 -44.96 20.97 -20.57
C THR A 169 -44.46 20.19 -21.78
N LEU A 170 -44.03 18.93 -21.58
CA LEU A 170 -43.71 17.98 -22.64
C LEU A 170 -44.99 17.47 -23.32
N PRO A 171 -45.06 17.44 -24.67
CA PRO A 171 -46.11 16.72 -25.38
C PRO A 171 -45.75 15.23 -25.51
N ASP A 172 -46.80 14.42 -25.40
CA ASP A 172 -46.86 12.97 -25.50
C ASP A 172 -46.93 12.58 -26.98
N GLU A 173 -45.90 11.91 -27.53
CA GLU A 173 -46.04 11.23 -28.83
C GLU A 173 -45.11 10.02 -28.92
N ALA A 174 -45.74 8.85 -29.06
CA ALA A 174 -45.11 7.56 -29.19
C ALA A 174 -44.52 7.34 -30.59
N ALA A 175 -43.26 6.92 -30.67
CA ALA A 175 -42.74 6.18 -31.81
C ALA A 175 -41.76 5.11 -31.32
N ALA A 176 -42.10 3.86 -31.65
CA ALA A 176 -41.32 2.67 -31.37
C ALA A 176 -39.96 2.70 -32.08
N GLY A 177 -38.92 2.30 -31.35
CA GLY A 177 -37.58 2.01 -31.86
C GLY A 177 -36.81 1.30 -30.77
N ASP A 178 -36.60 -0.01 -30.94
CA ASP A 178 -35.69 -0.84 -30.16
C ASP A 178 -34.29 -0.22 -30.20
N ASP A 179 -33.83 0.35 -29.09
CA ASP A 179 -32.42 0.51 -28.75
C ASP A 179 -32.33 0.86 -27.25
N ALA A 180 -32.24 -0.17 -26.43
CA ALA A 180 -31.98 -0.01 -25.00
C ALA A 180 -30.61 0.66 -24.79
N PRO A 181 -30.51 1.81 -24.10
CA PRO A 181 -29.21 2.32 -23.69
C PRO A 181 -28.65 1.36 -22.63
N LEU A 182 -27.54 0.72 -22.97
CA LEU A 182 -26.73 -0.08 -22.05
C LEU A 182 -26.49 0.73 -20.77
N SER A 183 -27.16 0.33 -19.69
CA SER A 183 -26.93 0.85 -18.35
C SER A 183 -25.50 0.47 -17.94
N LEU A 184 -24.55 1.37 -18.17
CA LEU A 184 -23.21 1.32 -17.59
C LEU A 184 -23.36 1.25 -16.06
N GLY A 185 -23.04 0.09 -15.49
CA GLY A 185 -23.01 -0.11 -14.05
C GLY A 185 -22.06 0.89 -13.36
N PRO A 186 -22.21 1.08 -12.04
CA PRO A 186 -21.38 2.03 -11.29
C PRO A 186 -19.91 1.74 -11.54
N GLN A 187 -19.22 2.72 -12.14
CA GLN A 187 -17.79 2.69 -12.41
C GLN A 187 -17.07 2.55 -11.06
N THR A 188 -16.43 1.41 -10.84
CA THR A 188 -15.51 1.22 -9.72
C THR A 188 -14.42 2.29 -9.86
N PRO A 189 -14.23 3.19 -8.87
CA PRO A 189 -13.20 4.20 -8.96
C PRO A 189 -11.84 3.51 -9.12
N SER A 190 -11.09 3.96 -10.12
CA SER A 190 -9.79 3.40 -10.45
C SER A 190 -8.82 3.63 -9.29
N SER A 191 -7.88 2.71 -9.03
CA SER A 191 -6.84 2.89 -8.01
C SER A 191 -5.95 4.13 -8.26
N ALA A 192 -6.06 4.74 -9.43
CA ALA A 192 -5.44 6.02 -9.78
C ALA A 192 -6.14 7.26 -9.17
N GLU A 193 -7.36 7.14 -8.63
CA GLU A 193 -8.09 8.22 -7.95
C GLU A 193 -7.84 8.25 -6.43
N GLN A 194 -7.13 7.26 -5.87
CA GLN A 194 -6.69 7.33 -4.47
C GLN A 194 -5.53 8.32 -4.36
N SER A 195 -5.86 9.55 -4.00
CA SER A 195 -4.89 10.56 -3.59
C SER A 195 -3.99 9.97 -2.50
N ASP A 196 -2.67 9.98 -2.74
CA ASP A 196 -1.66 9.57 -1.76
C ASP A 196 -1.97 10.21 -0.40
N LEU A 197 -2.08 9.38 0.65
CA LEU A 197 -2.30 9.86 2.01
C LEU A 197 -1.19 10.84 2.37
N SER A 198 -1.58 12.06 2.75
CA SER A 198 -0.62 13.09 3.16
C SER A 198 0.28 12.55 4.29
N VAL A 199 1.57 12.91 4.25
CA VAL A 199 2.55 12.55 5.29
C VAL A 199 2.05 12.92 6.70
N ALA A 200 1.28 14.00 6.81
CA ALA A 200 0.64 14.41 8.06
C ALA A 200 -0.41 13.40 8.55
N GLU A 201 -1.19 12.82 7.64
CA GLU A 201 -2.21 11.81 7.95
C GLU A 201 -1.56 10.46 8.28
N ILE A 202 -0.49 10.07 7.56
CA ILE A 202 0.28 8.86 7.88
C ILE A 202 0.86 8.96 9.30
N ARG A 203 1.43 10.10 9.68
CA ARG A 203 1.94 10.33 11.05
C ARG A 203 0.83 10.26 12.09
N ARG A 204 -0.34 10.85 11.82
CA ARG A 204 -1.51 10.79 12.71
C ARG A 204 -1.98 9.35 12.92
N GLN A 205 -2.03 8.56 11.85
CA GLN A 205 -2.40 7.15 11.92
C GLN A 205 -1.36 6.33 12.69
N GLN A 206 -0.07 6.56 12.48
CA GLN A 206 0.99 5.91 13.23
C GLN A 206 0.93 6.24 14.73
N GLN A 207 0.72 7.52 15.08
CA GLN A 207 0.56 7.94 16.48
C GLN A 207 -0.70 7.33 17.13
N ALA A 208 -1.81 7.26 16.39
CA ALA A 208 -3.03 6.60 16.87
C ALA A 208 -2.82 5.10 17.10
N ALA A 209 -2.08 4.43 16.22
CA ALA A 209 -1.73 3.02 16.38
C ALA A 209 -0.79 2.79 17.58
N GLU A 210 0.23 3.62 17.76
CA GLU A 210 1.17 3.54 18.90
C GLU A 210 0.46 3.76 20.23
N THR A 211 -0.42 4.76 20.31
CA THR A 211 -1.22 5.02 21.52
C THR A 211 -2.17 3.86 21.82
N ALA A 212 -2.83 3.28 20.81
CA ALA A 212 -3.69 2.12 20.99
C ALA A 212 -2.91 0.88 21.47
N MET A 213 -1.73 0.62 20.90
CA MET A 213 -0.86 -0.49 21.31
C MET A 213 -0.37 -0.31 22.75
N SER A 214 0.06 0.90 23.13
CA SER A 214 0.50 1.19 24.50
C SER A 214 -0.61 0.95 25.53
N ALA A 215 -1.85 1.38 25.23
CA ALA A 215 -3.00 1.17 26.10
C ALA A 215 -3.37 -0.32 26.26
N GLU A 216 -3.19 -1.14 25.22
CA GLU A 216 -3.41 -2.59 25.32
C GLU A 216 -2.35 -3.25 26.21
N ILE A 217 -1.08 -2.85 26.08
CA ILE A 217 0.01 -3.34 26.93
C ILE A 217 -0.27 -3.00 28.39
N ASP A 218 -0.69 -1.78 28.69
CA ASP A 218 -1.00 -1.34 30.06
C ASP A 218 -2.16 -2.15 30.68
N ARG A 219 -3.19 -2.47 29.89
CA ARG A 219 -4.29 -3.35 30.34
C ARG A 219 -3.81 -4.75 30.69
N LEU A 220 -2.90 -5.32 29.89
CA LEU A 220 -2.33 -6.64 30.15
C LEU A 220 -1.46 -6.63 31.41
N VAL A 221 -0.65 -5.59 31.60
CA VAL A 221 0.17 -5.40 32.80
C VAL A 221 -0.70 -5.21 34.05
N ALA A 222 -1.79 -4.45 33.97
CA ALA A 222 -2.72 -4.28 35.07
C ALA A 222 -3.39 -5.61 35.47
N ARG A 223 -3.82 -6.41 34.49
CA ARG A 223 -4.36 -7.77 34.75
C ARG A 223 -3.32 -8.70 35.36
N ALA A 224 -2.06 -8.62 34.93
CA ALA A 224 -0.98 -9.39 35.51
C ALA A 224 -0.76 -9.04 36.99
N LYS A 225 -0.77 -7.74 37.34
CA LYS A 225 -0.64 -7.28 38.73
C LYS A 225 -1.79 -7.74 39.62
N LEU A 226 -3.02 -7.71 39.12
CA LEU A 226 -4.18 -8.24 39.84
C LEU A 226 -4.04 -9.74 40.09
N ALA A 227 -3.65 -10.51 39.06
CA ALA A 227 -3.41 -11.94 39.20
C ALA A 227 -2.27 -12.27 40.19
N GLU A 228 -1.24 -11.43 40.26
CA GLU A 228 -0.15 -11.55 41.24
C GLU A 228 -0.65 -11.30 42.67
N ALA A 229 -1.48 -10.26 42.87
CA ALA A 229 -2.09 -9.96 44.16
C ALA A 229 -3.04 -11.07 44.64
N GLU A 230 -3.72 -11.75 43.71
CA GLU A 230 -4.55 -12.93 43.97
C GLU A 230 -3.73 -14.22 44.20
N GLY A 231 -2.40 -14.16 44.12
CA GLY A 231 -1.51 -15.32 44.25
C GLY A 231 -1.47 -16.25 43.04
N LYS A 232 -2.16 -15.90 41.95
CA LYS A 232 -2.23 -16.69 40.70
C LYS A 232 -1.03 -16.42 39.80
N ARG A 233 0.16 -16.79 40.26
CA ARG A 233 1.46 -16.52 39.59
C ARG A 233 1.52 -17.03 38.14
N ALA A 234 0.93 -18.18 37.86
CA ALA A 234 0.89 -18.74 36.51
C ALA A 234 0.06 -17.86 35.54
N VAL A 235 -1.05 -17.29 36.01
CA VAL A 235 -1.92 -16.41 35.21
C VAL A 235 -1.25 -15.05 34.98
N ALA A 236 -0.59 -14.51 36.01
CA ALA A 236 0.20 -13.28 35.89
C ALA A 236 1.28 -13.41 34.81
N ARG A 237 1.98 -14.56 34.76
CA ARG A 237 2.98 -14.86 33.72
C ARG A 237 2.40 -14.82 32.32
N ILE A 238 1.25 -15.45 32.09
CA ILE A 238 0.60 -15.48 30.77
C ILE A 238 0.27 -14.07 30.28
N HIS A 239 -0.24 -13.20 31.15
CA HIS A 239 -0.55 -11.81 30.78
C HIS A 239 0.71 -10.99 30.50
N LEU A 240 1.80 -11.20 31.25
CA LEU A 240 3.09 -10.56 30.96
C LEU A 240 3.70 -11.05 29.65
N GLU A 241 3.59 -12.35 29.32
CA GLU A 241 4.04 -12.88 28.03
C GLU A 241 3.24 -12.27 26.87
N GLN A 242 1.93 -12.12 27.02
CA GLN A 242 1.06 -11.45 26.05
C GLN A 242 1.45 -9.97 25.86
N ALA A 243 1.84 -9.29 26.93
CA ALA A 243 2.33 -7.91 26.89
C ALA A 243 3.70 -7.83 26.20
N ALA A 244 4.63 -8.74 26.52
CA ALA A 244 5.98 -8.78 25.95
C ALA A 244 5.99 -9.09 24.44
N ARG A 245 4.99 -9.82 23.93
CA ARG A 245 4.82 -10.05 22.47
C ARG A 245 4.39 -8.78 21.71
N ARG A 246 3.73 -7.84 22.39
CA ARG A 246 3.23 -6.59 21.82
C ARG A 246 4.18 -5.41 22.04
N ALA A 247 4.97 -5.45 23.11
CA ALA A 247 5.96 -4.43 23.42
C ALA A 247 7.22 -4.57 22.55
N SER A 248 7.89 -3.44 22.28
CA SER A 248 9.18 -3.38 21.59
C SER A 248 10.23 -2.67 22.47
N GLY A 249 11.51 -2.82 22.10
CA GLY A 249 12.63 -2.13 22.77
C GLY A 249 12.77 -2.46 24.26
N GLU A 250 13.02 -1.41 25.06
CA GLU A 250 13.30 -1.49 26.49
C GLU A 250 12.12 -2.05 27.30
N GLN A 251 10.88 -1.68 26.94
CA GLN A 251 9.68 -2.13 27.64
C GLN A 251 9.52 -3.64 27.59
N ARG A 252 9.88 -4.26 26.46
CA ARG A 252 9.88 -5.73 26.32
C ARG A 252 10.91 -6.39 27.24
N GLN A 253 12.10 -5.80 27.38
CA GLN A 253 13.14 -6.35 28.25
C GLN A 253 12.69 -6.36 29.72
N ARG A 254 12.10 -5.25 30.20
CA ARG A 254 11.53 -5.15 31.56
C ARG A 254 10.44 -6.20 31.81
N LEU A 255 9.57 -6.45 30.83
CA LEU A 255 8.54 -7.48 30.94
C LEU A 255 9.11 -8.90 30.98
N LEU A 256 10.16 -9.18 30.18
CA LEU A 256 10.84 -10.48 30.19
C LEU A 256 11.60 -10.73 31.49
N GLU A 257 12.25 -9.71 32.05
CA GLU A 257 12.87 -9.77 33.36
C GLU A 257 11.82 -10.13 34.43
N LYS A 258 10.67 -9.46 34.42
CA LYS A 258 9.58 -9.75 35.37
C LYS A 258 9.03 -11.18 35.23
N ILE A 259 8.93 -11.69 33.99
CA ILE A 259 8.56 -13.09 33.74
C ILE A 259 9.59 -14.04 34.36
N SER A 260 10.88 -13.73 34.25
CA SER A 260 11.96 -14.55 34.81
C SER A 260 11.95 -14.57 36.34
N GLU A 261 11.63 -13.44 36.98
CA GLU A 261 11.44 -13.36 38.44
C GLU A 261 10.29 -14.26 38.90
N LEU A 262 9.12 -14.15 38.25
CA LEU A 262 7.95 -14.96 38.59
C LEU A 262 8.19 -16.45 38.37
N ARG A 263 9.03 -16.81 37.41
CA ARG A 263 9.44 -18.20 37.17
C ARG A 263 10.33 -18.72 38.30
N ARG A 264 11.36 -17.95 38.69
CA ARG A 264 12.25 -18.31 39.82
C ARG A 264 11.50 -18.42 41.14
N ALA A 265 10.49 -17.58 41.35
CA ALA A 265 9.67 -17.62 42.56
C ALA A 265 8.65 -18.79 42.59
N ALA A 266 8.49 -19.53 41.49
CA ALA A 266 7.58 -20.68 41.40
C ALA A 266 8.30 -22.03 41.53
N GLU A 267 9.64 -22.03 41.48
CA GLU A 267 10.51 -23.16 41.81
C GLU A 267 10.78 -23.18 43.33
#